data_AF-A0A9D7WEA6-F1
#
_entry.id   AF-A0A9D7WEA6-F1
#
_cell.length_a   1.000
_cell.length_b   1.000
_cell.length_c   1.000
_cell.angle_alpha   90.00
_cell.angle_beta   90.00
_cell.angle_gamma   90.00
#
_symmetry.space_group_name_H-M   'P 1'
#
loop_
_entity.id
_entity.type
_entity.pdbx_description
1 polymer ?
#
loop_
_entity_poly.entity_id
_entity_poly.type
_entity_poly.pdbx_seq_one_letter_code
_entity_poly.pdbx_strand_id
1 'polypeptide(L)'
;AVFESAAREGDPGVLSLDSWLWYPRLLPEQLGSVLLLVGLSGLVLWCWQRQQLSNDHAWSWRWLLINLVTAWVLTTLSPNKGDRYIAPLLPSLLLLLARGWWQWGHWLKTKRFKLMWPLFGAGLLACVPAGWTHQLHRFEDRPRGPVEAVVQAAGGADPSSSPATLIVVPSTSDLNQHNVSFYGRRRGGQTVGRQLGGSRQDREPVLERAEWVVLAEGNQGSVRKAAQRLDQAVRSSDVFRQVKQFQRPRGGSYSLWRRRSTEPMEGPSFAERFPDLAAGLAAGPVGLDPVFAAVGREHMLDGHFSYREPVRSEALEALAQDPQAVKPRWTLALLAVLENRPAQASEQFAALQRLLPDNPWPAAYRSVVNLAGWNPWQAAAAADGAGVSNPVLVALGDLSGVLSGAVWRIPAAITSVPAAVTAVEAALEPASNPEQAQEQASN
;
A
#
# COMPACT_ATOMS: atom_id res chain seq x y z
N ALA A 1 4.26 -7.17 -11.23
CA ALA A 1 4.64 -6.24 -10.12
C ALA A 1 4.76 -6.92 -8.75
N VAL A 2 3.67 -7.38 -8.09
CA VAL A 2 3.75 -7.93 -6.71
C VAL A 2 4.60 -9.20 -6.60
N PHE A 3 4.44 -10.15 -7.52
CA PHE A 3 5.27 -11.37 -7.57
C PHE A 3 6.75 -11.08 -7.84
N GLU A 4 7.03 -10.07 -8.67
CA GLU A 4 8.39 -9.68 -9.03
C GLU A 4 9.07 -8.93 -7.88
N SER A 5 8.34 -8.12 -7.11
CA SER A 5 8.84 -7.50 -5.88
C SER A 5 9.19 -8.57 -4.84
N ALA A 6 8.28 -9.52 -4.60
CA ALA A 6 8.50 -10.61 -3.66
C ALA A 6 9.73 -11.45 -4.04
N ALA A 7 9.89 -11.78 -5.32
CA ALA A 7 11.08 -12.50 -5.81
C ALA A 7 12.39 -11.71 -5.59
N ARG A 8 12.36 -10.38 -5.77
CA ARG A 8 13.51 -9.50 -5.49
C ARG A 8 13.83 -9.37 -4.00
N GLU A 9 12.82 -9.58 -3.13
CA GLU A 9 12.96 -9.62 -1.67
C GLU A 9 13.45 -11.00 -1.16
N GLY A 10 13.56 -12.00 -2.05
CA GLY A 10 14.01 -13.35 -1.72
C GLY A 10 12.91 -14.26 -1.19
N ASP A 11 11.63 -13.88 -1.36
CA ASP A 11 10.51 -14.70 -0.92
C ASP A 11 10.37 -15.98 -1.75
N PRO A 12 9.98 -17.11 -1.14
CA PRO A 12 9.77 -18.36 -1.84
C PRO A 12 8.62 -18.22 -2.86
N GLY A 13 8.78 -18.83 -4.04
CA GLY A 13 7.74 -18.84 -5.06
C GLY A 13 6.42 -19.43 -4.52
N VAL A 14 5.29 -18.86 -4.92
CA VAL A 14 3.97 -19.16 -4.31
C VAL A 14 3.62 -20.65 -4.31
N LEU A 15 3.98 -21.36 -5.38
CA LEU A 15 3.72 -22.79 -5.56
C LEU A 15 4.83 -23.71 -5.00
N SER A 16 5.91 -23.15 -4.43
CA SER A 16 7.02 -23.93 -3.86
C SER A 16 6.65 -24.54 -2.51
N LEU A 17 7.24 -25.69 -2.19
CA LEU A 17 7.08 -26.31 -0.86
C LEU A 17 7.53 -25.38 0.27
N ASP A 18 8.55 -24.55 0.04
CA ASP A 18 8.99 -23.58 1.04
C ASP A 18 7.95 -22.50 1.33
N SER A 19 7.17 -22.08 0.34
CA SER A 19 6.03 -21.17 0.54
C SER A 19 4.95 -21.81 1.41
N TRP A 20 4.62 -23.08 1.18
CA TRP A 20 3.62 -23.82 1.96
C TRP A 20 4.07 -24.14 3.39
N LEU A 21 5.36 -24.37 3.60
CA LEU A 21 5.95 -24.65 4.92
C LEU A 21 6.36 -23.39 5.70
N TRP A 22 6.30 -22.21 5.08
CA TRP A 22 6.75 -20.96 5.66
C TRP A 22 6.04 -20.63 6.99
N TYR A 23 4.70 -20.56 6.99
CA TYR A 23 3.93 -20.26 8.21
C TYR A 23 3.94 -21.38 9.25
N PRO A 24 3.82 -22.68 8.88
CA PRO A 24 3.99 -23.78 9.82
C PRO A 24 5.31 -23.74 10.61
N ARG A 25 6.43 -23.35 9.97
CA ARG A 25 7.74 -23.23 10.62
C ARG A 25 7.77 -22.15 11.71
N LEU A 26 6.90 -21.14 11.63
CA LEU A 26 6.81 -20.06 12.62
C LEU A 26 5.93 -20.37 13.83
N LEU A 27 5.10 -21.42 13.76
CA LEU A 27 4.15 -21.74 14.83
C LEU A 27 4.82 -21.89 16.22
N PRO A 28 5.99 -22.55 16.38
CA PRO A 28 6.63 -22.69 17.69
C PRO A 28 6.99 -21.35 18.33
N GLU A 29 7.43 -20.39 17.53
CA GLU A 29 7.77 -19.05 17.98
C GLU A 29 6.50 -18.24 18.30
N GLN A 30 5.46 -18.34 17.46
CA GLN A 30 4.23 -17.56 17.60
C GLN A 30 3.30 -18.05 18.72
N LEU A 31 3.18 -19.37 18.90
CA LEU A 31 2.23 -20.01 19.83
C LEU A 31 2.90 -20.65 21.05
N GLY A 32 4.22 -20.87 20.99
CA GLY A 32 4.96 -21.62 22.00
C GLY A 32 4.90 -23.14 21.77
N SER A 33 6.06 -23.80 21.91
CA SER A 33 6.20 -25.25 21.70
C SER A 33 5.32 -26.09 22.64
N VAL A 34 5.09 -25.63 23.87
CA VAL A 34 4.25 -26.35 24.86
C VAL A 34 2.80 -26.42 24.41
N LEU A 35 2.23 -25.28 24.00
CA LEU A 35 0.85 -25.20 23.53
C LEU A 35 0.64 -26.06 22.28
N LEU A 36 1.58 -26.03 21.35
CA LEU A 36 1.55 -26.85 20.15
C LEU A 36 1.62 -28.34 20.46
N LEU A 37 2.62 -28.79 21.22
CA LEU A 37 2.83 -30.22 21.47
C LEU A 37 1.67 -30.82 22.28
N VAL A 38 1.24 -30.15 23.35
CA VAL A 38 0.14 -30.64 24.19
C VAL A 38 -1.20 -30.53 23.46
N GLY A 39 -1.44 -29.43 22.74
CA GLY A 39 -2.63 -29.24 21.93
C GLY A 39 -2.74 -30.28 20.81
N LEU A 40 -1.70 -30.47 20.01
CA LEU A 40 -1.69 -31.44 18.91
C LEU A 40 -1.80 -32.88 19.42
N SER A 41 -1.06 -33.26 20.47
CA SER A 41 -1.18 -34.61 21.04
C SER A 41 -2.57 -34.87 21.62
N GLY A 42 -3.20 -33.85 22.19
CA GLY A 42 -4.58 -33.92 22.67
C GLY A 42 -5.61 -34.04 21.54
N LEU A 43 -5.37 -33.42 20.39
CA LEU A 43 -6.20 -33.61 19.19
C LEU A 43 -6.07 -35.04 18.64
N VAL A 44 -4.86 -35.61 18.64
CA VAL A 44 -4.65 -37.02 18.28
C VAL A 44 -5.39 -37.94 19.25
N LEU A 45 -5.29 -37.67 20.56
CA LEU A 45 -6.04 -38.39 21.59
C LEU A 45 -7.56 -38.29 21.37
N TRP A 46 -8.05 -37.12 20.99
CA TRP A 46 -9.46 -36.90 20.69
C TRP A 46 -9.91 -37.69 19.46
N CYS A 47 -9.14 -37.66 18.37
CA CYS A 47 -9.41 -38.47 17.18
C CYS A 47 -9.42 -39.98 17.48
N TRP A 48 -8.54 -40.45 18.36
CA TRP A 48 -8.52 -41.85 18.80
C TRP A 48 -9.74 -42.21 19.65
N GLN A 49 -10.20 -41.30 20.51
CA GLN A 49 -11.36 -41.50 21.40
C GLN A 49 -12.71 -41.20 20.77
N ARG A 50 -12.77 -40.62 19.56
CA ARG A 50 -14.00 -40.34 18.80
C ARG A 50 -14.85 -41.57 18.46
N GLN A 51 -14.39 -42.78 18.80
CA GLN A 51 -15.18 -44.01 18.87
C GLN A 51 -16.21 -43.99 20.04
N GLN A 52 -16.19 -42.98 20.91
CA GLN A 52 -17.19 -42.75 21.96
C GLN A 52 -17.97 -41.44 21.74
N LEU A 53 -19.25 -41.44 22.15
CA LEU A 53 -20.20 -40.32 22.02
C LEU A 53 -19.58 -38.99 22.49
N SER A 54 -19.40 -38.06 21.55
CA SER A 54 -18.94 -36.70 21.81
C SER A 54 -20.13 -35.74 21.69
N ASN A 55 -20.31 -34.85 22.68
CA ASN A 55 -21.30 -33.76 22.66
C ASN A 55 -20.85 -32.56 21.80
N ASP A 56 -19.77 -32.70 21.04
CA ASP A 56 -19.23 -31.64 20.21
C ASP A 56 -20.12 -31.41 18.98
N HIS A 57 -20.51 -30.15 18.73
CA HIS A 57 -21.32 -29.80 17.57
C HIS A 57 -20.49 -29.94 16.29
N ALA A 58 -20.84 -30.91 15.44
CA ALA A 58 -20.09 -31.23 14.22
C ALA A 58 -19.98 -30.04 13.26
N TRP A 59 -21.00 -29.19 13.20
CA TRP A 59 -21.01 -27.98 12.37
C TRP A 59 -19.93 -26.98 12.80
N SER A 60 -19.79 -26.71 14.10
CA SER A 60 -18.81 -25.76 14.63
C SER A 60 -17.37 -26.17 14.30
N TRP A 61 -17.07 -27.47 14.36
CA TRP A 61 -15.76 -28.00 13.97
C TRP A 61 -15.49 -27.90 12.48
N ARG A 62 -16.50 -28.24 11.65
CA ARG A 62 -16.38 -28.09 10.20
C ARG A 62 -16.16 -26.63 9.82
N TRP A 63 -16.93 -25.73 10.42
CA TRP A 63 -16.77 -24.29 10.21
C TRP A 63 -15.37 -23.81 10.62
N LEU A 64 -14.88 -24.19 11.80
CA LEU A 64 -13.55 -23.80 12.27
C LEU A 64 -12.44 -24.30 11.33
N LEU A 65 -12.49 -25.58 10.93
CA LEU A 65 -11.48 -26.18 10.05
C LEU A 65 -11.53 -25.60 8.64
N ILE A 66 -12.72 -25.41 8.07
CA ILE A 66 -12.88 -24.78 6.76
C ILE A 66 -12.30 -23.37 6.80
N ASN A 67 -12.69 -22.55 7.78
CA ASN A 67 -12.15 -21.19 7.89
C ASN A 67 -10.64 -21.16 8.12
N LEU A 68 -10.11 -22.05 8.95
CA LEU A 68 -8.67 -22.15 9.20
C LEU A 68 -7.91 -22.52 7.92
N VAL A 69 -8.38 -23.53 7.19
CA VAL A 69 -7.75 -23.98 5.94
C VAL A 69 -7.87 -22.91 4.86
N THR A 70 -9.05 -22.32 4.68
CA THR A 70 -9.27 -21.23 3.71
C THR A 70 -8.38 -20.04 4.02
N ALA A 71 -8.34 -19.58 5.27
CA ALA A 71 -7.47 -18.49 5.66
C ALA A 71 -5.99 -18.85 5.46
N TRP A 72 -5.58 -20.08 5.77
CA TRP A 72 -4.20 -20.53 5.57
C TRP A 72 -3.81 -20.57 4.09
N VAL A 73 -4.70 -21.05 3.22
CA VAL A 73 -4.51 -21.03 1.77
C VAL A 73 -4.39 -19.59 1.27
N LEU A 74 -5.31 -18.70 1.64
CA LEU A 74 -5.26 -17.29 1.23
C LEU A 74 -3.97 -16.59 1.69
N THR A 75 -3.55 -16.85 2.93
CA THR A 75 -2.32 -16.30 3.51
C THR A 75 -1.07 -16.87 2.82
N THR A 76 -1.09 -18.15 2.45
CA THR A 76 0.01 -18.83 1.76
C THR A 76 0.12 -18.42 0.30
N LEU A 77 -1.00 -18.12 -0.36
CA LEU A 77 -1.03 -17.60 -1.72
C LEU A 77 -0.55 -16.15 -1.82
N SER A 78 -0.43 -15.43 -0.70
CA SER A 78 0.25 -14.13 -0.66
C SER A 78 1.69 -14.27 -1.15
N PRO A 79 2.11 -13.49 -2.17
CA PRO A 79 3.48 -13.50 -2.69
C PRO A 79 4.48 -13.01 -1.64
N ASN A 80 4.10 -11.98 -0.88
CA ASN A 80 4.94 -11.41 0.16
C ASN A 80 4.83 -12.25 1.44
N LYS A 81 5.96 -12.69 1.99
CA LYS A 81 6.03 -13.46 3.23
C LYS A 81 6.46 -12.59 4.39
N GLY A 82 5.78 -12.74 5.53
CA GLY A 82 5.99 -11.89 6.70
C GLY A 82 5.36 -12.51 7.92
N ASP A 83 6.06 -12.42 9.04
CA ASP A 83 5.71 -13.08 10.31
C ASP A 83 4.33 -12.62 10.79
N ARG A 84 4.06 -11.32 10.62
CA ARG A 84 2.78 -10.66 10.87
C ARG A 84 1.59 -11.27 10.11
N TYR A 85 1.80 -11.89 8.95
CA TYR A 85 0.69 -12.39 8.12
C TYR A 85 0.06 -13.67 8.66
N ILE A 86 0.71 -14.37 9.61
CA ILE A 86 0.11 -15.52 10.28
C ILE A 86 -1.00 -15.11 11.26
N ALA A 87 -1.05 -13.84 11.68
CA ALA A 87 -1.90 -13.35 12.76
C ALA A 87 -3.39 -13.70 12.62
N PRO A 88 -4.02 -13.65 11.41
CA PRO A 88 -5.42 -14.05 11.25
C PRO A 88 -5.69 -15.54 11.52
N LEU A 89 -4.68 -16.40 11.42
CA LEU A 89 -4.80 -17.85 11.69
C LEU A 89 -4.74 -18.17 13.18
N LEU A 90 -4.06 -17.33 13.96
CA LEU A 90 -3.75 -17.60 15.36
C LEU A 90 -5.02 -17.85 16.21
N PRO A 91 -6.12 -17.08 16.11
CA PRO A 91 -7.32 -17.34 16.91
C PRO A 91 -7.92 -18.72 16.65
N SER A 92 -8.05 -19.12 15.38
CA SER A 92 -8.60 -20.43 15.00
C SER A 92 -7.69 -21.58 15.41
N LEU A 93 -6.37 -21.40 15.29
CA LEU A 93 -5.37 -22.35 15.79
C LEU A 93 -5.43 -22.49 17.30
N LEU A 94 -5.55 -21.39 18.03
CA LEU A 94 -5.66 -21.39 19.50
C LEU A 94 -6.90 -22.16 19.97
N LEU A 95 -8.06 -21.96 19.33
CA LEU A 95 -9.28 -22.70 19.65
C LEU A 95 -9.10 -24.20 19.39
N LEU A 96 -8.47 -24.57 18.27
CA LEU A 96 -8.20 -25.95 17.92
C LEU A 96 -7.23 -26.61 18.93
N LEU A 97 -6.14 -25.94 19.27
CA LEU A 97 -5.15 -26.44 20.24
C LEU A 97 -5.71 -26.51 21.66
N ALA A 98 -6.50 -25.51 22.07
CA ALA A 98 -7.18 -25.49 23.37
C ALA A 98 -8.14 -26.68 23.52
N ARG A 99 -8.81 -27.10 22.45
CA ARG A 99 -9.64 -28.30 22.47
C ARG A 99 -8.83 -29.58 22.66
N GLY A 100 -7.68 -29.69 22.02
CA GLY A 100 -6.77 -30.81 22.23
C GLY A 100 -6.29 -30.86 23.68
N TRP A 101 -5.87 -29.72 24.22
CA TRP A 101 -5.51 -29.58 25.63
C TRP A 101 -6.66 -29.99 26.56
N TRP A 102 -7.88 -29.57 26.26
CA TRP A 102 -9.08 -29.96 27.00
C TRP A 102 -9.34 -31.48 26.97
N GLN A 103 -9.00 -32.16 25.86
CA GLN A 103 -9.11 -33.61 25.75
C GLN A 103 -8.22 -34.33 26.77
N TRP A 104 -7.00 -33.86 26.99
CA TRP A 104 -6.13 -34.39 28.03
C TRP A 104 -6.76 -34.26 29.42
N GLY A 105 -7.43 -33.14 29.70
CA GLY A 105 -8.19 -32.95 30.94
C GLY A 105 -9.32 -33.96 31.10
N HIS A 106 -10.12 -34.19 30.06
CA HIS A 106 -11.15 -35.22 30.09
C HIS A 106 -10.59 -36.62 30.34
N TRP A 107 -9.51 -36.99 29.66
CA TRP A 107 -8.89 -38.30 29.80
C TRP A 107 -8.25 -38.51 31.18
N LEU A 108 -7.55 -37.52 31.73
CA LEU A 108 -6.99 -37.59 33.08
C LEU A 108 -8.10 -37.67 34.15
N LYS A 109 -9.22 -36.97 33.92
CA LYS A 109 -10.40 -37.05 34.79
C LYS A 109 -11.01 -38.45 34.79
N THR A 110 -11.15 -39.12 33.63
CA THR A 110 -11.67 -40.50 33.59
C THR A 110 -10.73 -41.49 34.30
N LYS A 111 -9.42 -41.23 34.27
CA LYS A 111 -8.41 -42.00 35.01
C LYS A 111 -8.31 -41.64 36.51
N ARG A 112 -9.16 -40.73 37.02
CA ARG A 112 -9.17 -40.24 38.42
C ARG A 112 -7.79 -39.75 38.89
N PHE A 113 -7.04 -39.11 38.01
CA PHE A 113 -5.69 -38.62 38.33
C PHE A 113 -5.75 -37.39 39.26
N LYS A 114 -5.33 -37.55 40.52
CA LYS A 114 -5.43 -36.51 41.57
C LYS A 114 -4.59 -35.26 41.29
N LEU A 115 -3.52 -35.39 40.50
CA LEU A 115 -2.60 -34.28 40.17
C LEU A 115 -3.01 -33.50 38.91
N MET A 116 -4.20 -33.76 38.35
CA MET A 116 -4.67 -33.14 37.11
C MET A 116 -4.68 -31.61 37.18
N TRP A 117 -5.23 -31.02 38.24
CA TRP A 117 -5.33 -29.56 38.39
C TRP A 117 -3.96 -28.87 38.55
N PRO A 118 -3.05 -29.37 39.40
CA PRO A 118 -1.67 -28.88 39.43
C PRO A 118 -0.96 -28.97 38.08
N LEU A 119 -1.12 -30.09 37.36
CA LEU A 119 -0.50 -30.28 36.04
C LEU A 119 -1.08 -29.31 34.98
N PHE A 120 -2.40 -29.07 35.03
CA PHE A 120 -3.05 -28.05 34.20
C PHE A 120 -2.52 -26.65 34.49
N GLY A 121 -2.41 -26.28 35.77
CA GLY A 121 -1.85 -25.00 36.18
C GLY A 121 -0.40 -24.83 35.74
N ALA A 122 0.43 -25.86 35.92
CA ALA A 122 1.82 -25.86 35.48
C ALA A 122 1.94 -25.74 33.96
N GLY A 123 1.10 -26.45 33.20
CA GLY A 123 1.09 -26.37 31.75
C GLY A 123 0.64 -25.01 31.22
N LEU A 124 -0.34 -24.36 31.85
CA LEU A 124 -0.73 -22.98 31.52
C LEU A 124 0.41 -21.99 31.77
N LEU A 125 1.12 -22.12 32.91
CA LEU A 125 2.30 -21.32 33.22
C LEU A 125 3.43 -21.55 32.21
N ALA A 126 3.59 -22.78 31.72
CA ALA A 126 4.59 -23.12 30.72
C ALA A 126 4.31 -22.52 29.33
N CYS A 127 3.10 -22.02 29.07
CA CYS A 127 2.76 -21.28 27.85
C CYS A 127 3.11 -19.77 27.92
N VAL A 128 3.32 -19.22 29.12
CA VAL A 128 3.61 -17.78 29.34
C VAL A 128 4.94 -17.32 28.74
N PRO A 129 6.07 -18.08 28.84
CA PRO A 129 7.37 -17.61 28.38
C PRO A 129 7.40 -17.16 26.92
N ALA A 130 6.72 -17.87 26.01
CA ALA A 130 6.72 -17.51 24.58
C ALA A 130 6.12 -16.12 24.32
N GLY A 131 5.00 -15.79 24.96
CA GLY A 131 4.40 -14.45 24.83
C GLY A 131 5.20 -13.37 25.58
N TRP A 132 5.81 -13.73 26.71
CA TRP A 132 6.52 -12.81 27.58
C TRP A 132 7.90 -12.39 27.02
N THR A 133 8.68 -13.33 26.49
CA THR A 133 10.00 -13.03 25.89
C THR A 133 9.88 -12.09 24.69
N HIS A 134 8.89 -12.31 23.82
CA HIS A 134 8.63 -11.42 22.69
C HIS A 134 8.22 -10.00 23.12
N GLN A 135 7.44 -9.87 24.19
CA GLN A 135 7.10 -8.56 24.74
C GLN A 135 8.32 -7.88 25.38
N LEU A 136 9.13 -8.61 26.15
CA LEU A 136 10.36 -8.06 26.74
C LEU A 136 11.35 -7.59 25.67
N HIS A 137 11.57 -8.35 24.60
CA HIS A 137 12.42 -7.90 23.48
C HIS A 137 11.88 -6.68 22.73
N ARG A 138 10.57 -6.37 22.83
CA ARG A 138 10.02 -5.10 22.32
C ARG A 138 10.33 -3.92 23.24
N PHE A 139 10.50 -4.17 24.54
CA PHE A 139 10.86 -3.17 25.53
C PHE A 139 12.38 -2.95 25.66
N GLU A 140 13.20 -3.87 25.16
CA GLU A 140 14.64 -3.61 25.02
C GLU A 140 14.83 -2.35 24.18
N ASP A 141 15.48 -1.34 24.80
CA ASP A 141 15.73 -0.02 24.22
C ASP A 141 16.50 -0.15 22.91
N ARG A 142 15.76 -0.24 21.81
CA ARG A 142 16.34 -0.03 20.48
C ARG A 142 16.92 1.38 20.50
N PRO A 143 18.22 1.57 20.19
CA PRO A 143 18.84 2.87 20.24
C PRO A 143 18.00 3.85 19.42
N ARG A 144 17.38 4.81 20.12
CA ARG A 144 16.58 5.86 19.50
C ARG A 144 17.58 6.74 18.77
N GLY A 145 17.70 6.56 17.46
CA GLY A 145 18.52 7.42 16.61
C GLY A 145 18.10 8.89 16.79
N PRO A 146 18.90 9.85 16.31
CA PRO A 146 18.66 11.26 16.54
C PRO A 146 17.47 11.83 15.73
N VAL A 147 16.54 10.99 15.28
CA VAL A 147 15.41 11.37 14.43
C VAL A 147 14.55 12.46 15.07
N GLU A 148 14.29 12.41 16.37
CA GLU A 148 13.53 13.46 17.07
C GLU A 148 14.27 14.81 16.99
N ALA A 149 15.59 14.81 17.16
CA ALA A 149 16.42 16.01 17.06
C ALA A 149 16.53 16.53 15.62
N VAL A 150 16.64 15.63 14.62
CA VAL A 150 16.63 15.98 13.19
C VAL A 150 15.31 16.69 12.83
N VAL A 151 14.20 16.12 13.29
CA VAL A 151 12.86 16.63 13.01
C VAL A 151 12.62 17.97 13.71
N GLN A 152 12.99 18.11 14.97
CA GLN A 152 12.90 19.38 15.69
C GLN A 152 13.72 20.49 15.01
N ALA A 153 14.91 20.16 14.50
CA ALA A 153 15.73 21.13 13.76
C ALA A 153 15.13 21.55 12.41
N ALA A 154 14.20 20.76 11.86
CA ALA A 154 13.42 21.09 10.67
C ALA A 154 12.09 21.82 10.99
N GLY A 155 11.87 22.23 12.26
CA GLY A 155 10.62 22.87 12.70
C GLY A 155 9.52 21.88 13.12
N GLY A 156 9.81 20.58 13.17
CA GLY A 156 8.86 19.59 13.62
C GLY A 156 8.60 19.64 15.12
N ALA A 157 7.45 19.10 15.53
CA ALA A 157 6.96 19.15 16.91
C ALA A 157 6.70 20.56 17.51
N ASP A 158 6.73 21.60 16.68
CA ASP A 158 6.37 22.97 17.01
C ASP A 158 5.07 23.37 16.26
N PRO A 159 3.96 23.66 16.97
CA PRO A 159 2.71 24.10 16.35
C PRO A 159 2.81 25.42 15.59
N SER A 160 3.76 26.29 15.96
CA SER A 160 3.91 27.62 15.37
C SER A 160 4.70 27.62 14.06
N SER A 161 5.40 26.52 13.78
CA SER A 161 6.13 26.33 12.54
C SER A 161 5.18 26.04 11.36
N SER A 162 5.52 26.57 10.19
CA SER A 162 4.77 26.31 8.96
C SER A 162 4.80 24.83 8.57
N PRO A 163 3.75 24.32 7.90
CA PRO A 163 3.76 22.96 7.33
C PRO A 163 4.99 22.74 6.46
N ALA A 164 5.68 21.61 6.66
CA ALA A 164 6.94 21.34 5.98
C ALA A 164 7.05 19.87 5.57
N THR A 165 7.59 19.62 4.37
CA THR A 165 7.92 18.27 3.90
C THR A 165 9.43 18.05 3.98
N LEU A 166 9.86 17.07 4.78
CA LEU A 166 11.25 16.65 4.88
C LEU A 166 11.48 15.44 3.95
N ILE A 167 12.31 15.63 2.93
CA ILE A 167 12.73 14.56 2.03
C ILE A 167 13.78 13.70 2.71
N VAL A 168 13.45 12.43 2.91
CA VAL A 168 14.29 11.42 3.56
C VAL A 168 14.89 10.54 2.48
N VAL A 169 16.17 10.78 2.17
CA VAL A 169 16.97 9.95 1.26
C VAL A 169 17.37 8.60 1.88
N PRO A 170 17.83 8.53 3.14
CA PRO A 170 18.14 7.25 3.76
C PRO A 170 16.88 6.49 4.17
N SER A 171 16.94 5.15 4.09
CA SER A 171 15.88 4.26 4.59
C SER A 171 16.48 3.27 5.57
N THR A 172 16.71 3.73 6.80
CA THR A 172 17.30 2.95 7.89
C THR A 172 16.23 2.59 8.94
N SER A 173 16.54 1.65 9.84
CA SER A 173 15.62 1.27 10.91
C SER A 173 15.37 2.43 11.90
N ASP A 174 16.34 3.32 12.06
CA ASP A 174 16.28 4.45 13.00
C ASP A 174 15.79 5.75 12.32
N LEU A 175 16.09 5.96 11.04
CA LEU A 175 15.60 7.11 10.26
C LEU A 175 14.95 6.65 8.94
N ASN A 176 13.65 6.94 8.84
CA ASN A 176 12.83 6.77 7.63
C ASN A 176 11.68 7.79 7.66
N GLN A 177 10.94 7.87 6.55
CA GLN A 177 9.80 8.77 6.36
C GLN A 177 8.69 8.62 7.41
N HIS A 178 8.48 7.42 7.93
CA HIS A 178 7.43 7.14 8.92
C HIS A 178 7.83 7.70 10.29
N ASN A 179 9.06 7.46 10.73
CA ASN A 179 9.59 8.00 11.98
C ASN A 179 9.63 9.54 11.92
N VAL A 180 10.06 10.11 10.79
CA VAL A 180 10.05 11.56 10.58
C VAL A 180 8.64 12.13 10.70
N SER A 181 7.65 11.51 10.04
CA SER A 181 6.25 11.96 10.13
C SER A 181 5.68 11.82 11.55
N PHE A 182 6.04 10.75 12.27
CA PHE A 182 5.61 10.52 13.65
C PHE A 182 6.12 11.61 14.60
N TYR A 183 7.42 11.89 14.58
CA TYR A 183 7.99 12.94 15.43
C TYR A 183 7.59 14.34 14.96
N GLY A 184 7.41 14.54 13.65
CA GLY A 184 7.12 15.85 13.06
C GLY A 184 5.73 16.36 13.40
N ARG A 185 4.77 15.44 13.56
CA ARG A 185 3.38 15.73 13.94
C ARG A 185 3.12 15.73 15.44
N ARG A 186 4.14 15.41 16.25
CA ARG A 186 4.00 15.39 17.71
C ARG A 186 3.68 16.81 18.21
N ARG A 187 2.96 16.92 19.33
CA ARG A 187 2.63 18.21 19.96
C ARG A 187 1.95 19.22 19.03
N GLY A 188 1.31 18.80 17.94
CA GLY A 188 0.65 19.71 16.99
C GLY A 188 1.56 20.28 15.89
N GLY A 189 2.81 19.80 15.79
CA GLY A 189 3.69 20.14 14.67
C GLY A 189 3.14 19.67 13.32
N GLN A 190 3.65 20.26 12.24
CA GLN A 190 3.13 20.04 10.89
C GLN A 190 4.22 19.58 9.92
N THR A 191 5.27 18.91 10.41
CA THR A 191 6.30 18.34 9.53
C THR A 191 5.97 16.90 9.15
N VAL A 192 6.10 16.58 7.87
CA VAL A 192 5.90 15.23 7.33
C VAL A 192 7.14 14.72 6.61
N GLY A 193 7.43 13.43 6.76
CA GLY A 193 8.51 12.76 6.04
C GLY A 193 8.03 12.14 4.74
N ARG A 194 8.84 12.26 3.69
CA ARG A 194 8.63 11.59 2.40
C ARG A 194 9.92 10.97 1.90
N GLN A 195 9.84 9.79 1.29
CA GLN A 195 11.02 9.07 0.84
C GLN A 195 11.25 9.31 -0.64
N LEU A 196 12.44 9.82 -1.00
CA LEU A 196 12.91 9.96 -2.39
C LEU A 196 14.36 9.48 -2.49
N GLY A 197 14.84 9.24 -3.70
CA GLY A 197 16.13 8.58 -3.96
C GLY A 197 15.98 7.07 -4.22
N GLY A 198 14.75 6.61 -4.41
CA GLY A 198 14.44 5.25 -4.85
C GLY A 198 14.71 5.05 -6.34
N SER A 199 14.59 6.12 -7.13
CA SER A 199 14.77 6.17 -8.58
C SER A 199 15.77 7.25 -9.00
N ARG A 200 16.37 7.12 -10.19
CA ARG A 200 17.19 8.19 -10.78
C ARG A 200 16.36 9.43 -11.12
N GLN A 201 15.08 9.24 -11.41
CA GLN A 201 14.14 10.30 -11.78
C GLN A 201 13.76 11.21 -10.60
N ASP A 202 14.18 10.87 -9.38
CA ASP A 202 13.91 11.67 -8.19
C ASP A 202 14.87 12.86 -8.06
N ARG A 203 15.98 12.86 -8.81
CA ARG A 203 17.06 13.84 -8.64
C ARG A 203 16.62 15.26 -8.97
N GLU A 204 16.23 15.51 -10.20
CA GLU A 204 15.83 16.84 -10.67
C GLU A 204 14.66 17.40 -9.84
N PRO A 205 13.56 16.66 -9.58
CA PRO A 205 12.45 17.17 -8.78
C PRO A 205 12.85 17.60 -7.36
N VAL A 206 13.78 16.89 -6.72
CA VAL A 206 14.28 17.27 -5.38
C VAL A 206 15.09 18.56 -5.47
N LEU A 207 16.00 18.68 -6.45
CA LEU A 207 16.80 19.89 -6.63
C LEU A 207 15.96 21.10 -7.02
N GLU A 208 14.88 20.91 -7.77
CA GLU A 208 14.00 21.99 -8.22
C GLU A 208 13.01 22.44 -7.14
N ARG A 209 12.47 21.51 -6.33
CA ARG A 209 11.31 21.82 -5.48
C ARG A 209 11.43 21.50 -4.00
N ALA A 210 12.34 20.62 -3.56
CA ALA A 210 12.39 20.26 -2.14
C ALA A 210 12.91 21.44 -1.29
N GLU A 211 12.28 21.71 -0.15
CA GLU A 211 12.79 22.69 0.82
C GLU A 211 13.78 22.04 1.80
N TRP A 212 13.42 20.88 2.36
CA TRP A 212 14.19 20.19 3.37
C TRP A 212 14.61 18.80 2.90
N VAL A 213 15.88 18.46 3.11
CA VAL A 213 16.44 17.15 2.78
C VAL A 213 17.26 16.63 3.95
N VAL A 214 17.10 15.36 4.30
CA VAL A 214 18.00 14.66 5.21
C VAL A 214 18.79 13.60 4.47
N LEU A 215 20.10 13.65 4.67
CA LEU A 215 21.09 12.74 4.11
C LEU A 215 21.73 11.91 5.21
N ALA A 216 22.36 10.81 4.83
CA ALA A 216 23.09 9.94 5.75
C ALA A 216 24.54 9.78 5.31
N GLU A 217 25.43 9.72 6.28
CA GLU A 217 26.87 9.62 6.11
C GLU A 217 27.41 8.35 6.74
N GLY A 218 28.51 7.84 6.19
CA GLY A 218 29.12 6.59 6.59
C GLY A 218 28.36 5.37 6.09
N ASN A 219 28.58 4.22 6.74
CA ASN A 219 27.97 2.96 6.33
C ASN A 219 26.45 2.96 6.62
N GLN A 220 25.66 2.77 5.57
CA GLN A 220 24.20 2.71 5.61
C GLN A 220 23.68 1.29 5.27
N GLY A 221 24.58 0.31 5.12
CA GLY A 221 24.25 -0.99 4.57
C GLY A 221 24.06 -0.94 3.05
N SER A 222 23.07 -1.68 2.54
CA SER A 222 22.75 -1.69 1.11
C SER A 222 22.01 -0.41 0.71
N VAL A 223 22.74 0.56 0.15
CA VAL A 223 22.15 1.79 -0.41
C VAL A 223 21.97 1.62 -1.92
N ARG A 224 20.79 1.97 -2.42
CA ARG A 224 20.55 2.00 -3.86
C ARG A 224 21.46 3.02 -4.54
N LYS A 225 22.00 2.70 -5.71
CA LYS A 225 22.81 3.63 -6.53
C LYS A 225 22.10 4.98 -6.77
N ALA A 226 20.77 4.97 -6.87
CA ALA A 226 19.96 6.18 -7.01
C ALA A 226 20.07 7.12 -5.80
N ALA A 227 19.94 6.58 -4.58
CA ALA A 227 20.06 7.35 -3.34
C ALA A 227 21.47 7.94 -3.16
N GLN A 228 22.52 7.21 -3.53
CA GLN A 228 23.90 7.74 -3.51
C GLN A 228 24.08 8.93 -4.46
N ARG A 229 23.49 8.86 -5.66
CA ARG A 229 23.56 9.97 -6.62
C ARG A 229 22.74 11.17 -6.18
N LEU A 230 21.59 10.95 -5.54
CA LEU A 230 20.79 12.02 -4.96
C LEU A 230 21.53 12.70 -3.80
N ASP A 231 22.14 11.92 -2.91
CA ASP A 231 22.99 12.43 -1.83
C ASP A 231 24.13 13.30 -2.40
N GLN A 232 24.86 12.79 -3.39
CA GLN A 232 25.92 13.55 -4.04
C GLN A 232 25.39 14.83 -4.70
N ALA A 233 24.25 14.75 -5.41
CA ALA A 233 23.66 15.89 -6.08
C ALA A 233 23.25 16.99 -5.09
N VAL A 234 22.64 16.64 -3.95
CA VAL A 234 22.26 17.62 -2.91
C VAL A 234 23.50 18.30 -2.33
N ARG A 235 24.58 17.53 -2.07
CA ARG A 235 25.84 18.07 -1.53
C ARG A 235 26.62 18.94 -2.51
N SER A 236 26.65 18.56 -3.78
CA SER A 236 27.38 19.30 -4.82
C SER A 236 26.58 20.44 -5.42
N SER A 237 25.26 20.47 -5.19
CA SER A 237 24.41 21.58 -5.63
C SER A 237 24.60 22.81 -4.75
N ASP A 238 24.57 23.99 -5.35
CA ASP A 238 24.50 25.25 -4.61
C ASP A 238 23.08 25.53 -4.05
N VAL A 239 22.10 24.70 -4.41
CA VAL A 239 20.69 24.82 -4.00
C VAL A 239 20.50 24.69 -2.48
N PHE A 240 21.26 23.81 -1.83
CA PHE A 240 21.07 23.49 -0.42
C PHE A 240 22.23 24.00 0.44
N ARG A 241 21.93 24.35 1.69
CA ARG A 241 22.93 24.57 2.74
C ARG A 241 22.73 23.57 3.87
N GLN A 242 23.83 23.03 4.37
CA GLN A 242 23.80 22.17 5.55
C GLN A 242 23.42 23.01 6.78
N VAL A 243 22.36 22.60 7.48
CA VAL A 243 21.86 23.26 8.69
C VAL A 243 22.51 22.66 9.94
N LYS A 244 22.50 21.34 10.05
CA LYS A 244 23.01 20.63 11.22
C LYS A 244 23.38 19.19 10.91
N GLN A 245 24.30 18.63 11.69
CA GLN A 245 24.71 17.23 11.63
C GLN A 245 24.37 16.52 12.95
N PHE A 246 23.99 15.25 12.87
CA PHE A 246 23.52 14.45 14.01
C PHE A 246 24.23 13.10 14.02
N GLN A 247 24.88 12.75 15.13
CA GLN A 247 25.64 11.51 15.24
C GLN A 247 24.71 10.29 15.33
N ARG A 248 25.07 9.21 14.62
CA ARG A 248 24.30 7.96 14.61
C ARG A 248 24.83 6.99 15.69
N PRO A 249 23.96 6.22 16.37
CA PRO A 249 24.40 5.26 17.39
C PRO A 249 25.36 4.17 16.89
N ARG A 250 25.25 3.79 15.61
CA ARG A 250 26.06 2.73 14.97
C ARG A 250 27.15 3.28 14.04
N GLY A 251 27.59 4.52 14.26
CA GLY A 251 28.60 5.20 13.44
C GLY A 251 28.02 5.89 12.20
N GLY A 252 28.76 6.90 11.73
CA GLY A 252 28.28 7.83 10.71
C GLY A 252 27.37 8.92 11.30
N SER A 253 26.75 9.71 10.42
CA SER A 253 25.92 10.84 10.83
C SER A 253 24.69 11.01 9.92
N TYR A 254 23.70 11.78 10.35
CA TYR A 254 22.70 12.38 9.48
C TYR A 254 23.01 13.86 9.30
N SER A 255 22.93 14.37 8.08
CA SER A 255 23.03 15.81 7.81
C SER A 255 21.69 16.34 7.30
N LEU A 256 21.21 17.40 7.94
CA LEU A 256 20.00 18.11 7.57
C LEU A 256 20.36 19.29 6.69
N TRP A 257 19.66 19.42 5.58
CA TRP A 257 19.89 20.41 4.54
C TRP A 257 18.61 21.20 4.28
N ARG A 258 18.76 22.51 4.07
CA ARG A 258 17.67 23.41 3.72
C ARG A 258 18.01 24.15 2.44
N ARG A 259 17.05 24.31 1.55
CA ARG A 259 17.15 25.16 0.37
C ARG A 259 17.59 26.57 0.76
N ARG A 260 18.49 27.17 -0.03
CA ARG A 260 18.92 28.54 0.15
C ARG A 260 17.82 29.49 -0.30
N SER A 261 17.67 30.61 0.41
CA SER A 261 16.71 31.66 0.02
C SER A 261 17.06 32.34 -1.31
N THR A 262 18.30 32.19 -1.78
CA THR A 262 18.79 32.70 -3.08
C THR A 262 18.42 31.80 -4.25
N GLU A 263 17.95 30.57 -3.99
CA GLU A 263 17.67 29.54 -5.01
C GLU A 263 16.19 29.17 -4.96
N PRO A 264 15.29 30.04 -5.48
CA PRO A 264 13.84 29.80 -5.46
C PRO A 264 13.46 28.55 -6.25
N MET A 265 12.26 28.02 -5.99
CA MET A 265 11.75 26.88 -6.74
C MET A 265 11.53 27.26 -8.21
N GLU A 266 11.96 26.38 -9.12
CA GLU A 266 11.92 26.66 -10.56
C GLU A 266 10.57 26.29 -11.21
N GLY A 267 10.18 27.04 -12.23
CA GLY A 267 9.02 26.75 -13.08
C GLY A 267 7.64 26.89 -12.39
N PRO A 268 6.56 26.71 -13.16
CA PRO A 268 5.20 26.84 -12.64
C PRO A 268 4.95 25.85 -11.50
N SER A 269 4.20 26.32 -10.51
CA SER A 269 3.72 25.52 -9.40
C SER A 269 2.92 24.31 -9.91
N PHE A 270 2.83 23.27 -9.08
CA PHE A 270 1.98 22.14 -9.42
C PHE A 270 0.51 22.54 -9.51
N ALA A 271 0.05 23.51 -8.72
CA ALA A 271 -1.29 24.06 -8.79
C ALA A 271 -1.59 24.64 -10.19
N GLU A 272 -0.69 25.45 -10.75
CA GLU A 272 -0.85 26.02 -12.09
C GLU A 272 -0.87 24.95 -13.20
N ARG A 273 -0.08 23.89 -13.05
CA ARG A 273 -0.02 22.80 -14.04
C ARG A 273 -1.16 21.79 -13.91
N PHE A 274 -1.79 21.68 -12.74
CA PHE A 274 -2.75 20.63 -12.44
C PHE A 274 -3.96 20.60 -13.39
N PRO A 275 -4.58 21.75 -13.77
CA PRO A 275 -5.70 21.74 -14.69
C PRO A 275 -5.38 21.16 -16.07
N ASP A 276 -4.18 21.41 -16.61
CA ASP A 276 -3.73 20.85 -17.89
C ASP A 276 -3.43 19.36 -17.79
N LEU A 277 -2.80 18.93 -16.68
CA LEU A 277 -2.64 17.51 -16.38
C LEU A 277 -4.00 16.81 -16.31
N ALA A 278 -4.97 17.38 -15.57
CA ALA A 278 -6.30 16.80 -15.44
C ALA A 278 -7.04 16.70 -16.77
N ALA A 279 -6.92 17.71 -17.64
CA ALA A 279 -7.48 17.65 -19.00
C ALA A 279 -6.87 16.52 -19.85
N GLY A 280 -5.62 16.13 -19.59
CA GLY A 280 -4.95 14.99 -20.22
C GLY A 280 -5.68 13.65 -20.05
N LEU A 281 -6.51 13.50 -19.00
CA LEU A 281 -7.37 12.33 -18.83
C LEU A 281 -8.32 12.11 -20.02
N ALA A 282 -8.68 13.17 -20.76
CA ALA A 282 -9.51 13.06 -21.94
C ALA A 282 -8.89 12.19 -23.06
N ALA A 283 -7.56 11.94 -23.01
CA ALA A 283 -6.85 11.07 -23.93
C ALA A 283 -6.87 9.57 -23.52
N GLY A 284 -7.52 9.21 -22.41
CA GLY A 284 -7.62 7.82 -21.99
C GLY A 284 -6.30 7.25 -21.44
N PRO A 285 -5.97 5.98 -21.73
CA PRO A 285 -4.79 5.29 -21.22
C PRO A 285 -3.48 6.06 -21.41
N VAL A 286 -3.27 6.63 -22.59
CA VAL A 286 -2.06 7.42 -22.92
C VAL A 286 -1.92 8.65 -22.02
N GLY A 287 -3.03 9.23 -21.58
CA GLY A 287 -3.06 10.39 -20.69
C GLY A 287 -2.88 10.05 -19.21
N LEU A 288 -3.04 8.80 -18.78
CA LEU A 288 -2.99 8.44 -17.36
C LEU A 288 -1.56 8.51 -16.79
N ASP A 289 -0.58 7.96 -17.52
CA ASP A 289 0.80 7.85 -17.03
C ASP A 289 1.43 9.22 -16.73
N PRO A 290 1.37 10.22 -17.64
CA PRO A 290 1.89 11.57 -17.35
C PRO A 290 1.24 12.21 -16.12
N VAL A 291 -0.07 12.05 -15.96
CA VAL A 291 -0.84 12.61 -14.86
C VAL A 291 -0.43 12.00 -13.53
N PHE A 292 -0.47 10.67 -13.42
CA PHE A 292 -0.17 10.00 -12.16
C PHE A 292 1.33 10.03 -11.83
N ALA A 293 2.23 10.09 -12.83
CA ALA A 293 3.64 10.33 -12.59
C ALA A 293 3.88 11.74 -12.01
N ALA A 294 3.21 12.77 -12.53
CA ALA A 294 3.31 14.13 -12.02
C ALA A 294 2.72 14.24 -10.59
N VAL A 295 1.51 13.72 -10.38
CA VAL A 295 0.83 13.69 -9.08
C VAL A 295 1.65 12.90 -8.05
N GLY A 296 2.16 11.73 -8.42
CA GLY A 296 2.96 10.88 -7.53
C GLY A 296 4.23 11.58 -7.07
N ARG A 297 4.94 12.27 -7.97
CA ARG A 297 6.10 13.09 -7.60
C ARG A 297 5.71 14.25 -6.69
N GLU A 298 4.65 14.98 -7.01
CA GLU A 298 4.20 16.09 -6.19
C GLU A 298 3.84 15.63 -4.77
N HIS A 299 3.14 14.51 -4.62
CA HIS A 299 2.76 13.98 -3.30
C HIS A 299 3.95 13.55 -2.44
N MET A 300 5.12 13.32 -3.06
CA MET A 300 6.39 13.11 -2.36
C MET A 300 7.10 14.42 -2.02
N LEU A 301 6.99 15.47 -2.85
CA LEU A 301 7.61 16.77 -2.62
C LEU A 301 6.80 17.63 -1.63
N ASP A 302 5.48 17.56 -1.73
CA ASP A 302 4.50 18.21 -0.88
C ASP A 302 3.59 17.15 -0.24
N GLY A 303 3.97 16.73 0.96
CA GLY A 303 3.20 15.78 1.75
C GLY A 303 1.93 16.35 2.38
N HIS A 304 1.65 17.64 2.21
CA HIS A 304 0.43 18.31 2.68
C HIS A 304 -0.61 18.52 1.57
N PHE A 305 -0.23 18.32 0.31
CA PHE A 305 -1.10 18.49 -0.85
C PHE A 305 -1.69 19.91 -0.92
N SER A 306 -0.86 20.92 -0.64
CA SER A 306 -1.20 22.34 -0.58
C SER A 306 -1.84 22.87 -1.86
N TYR A 307 -1.56 22.24 -3.01
CA TYR A 307 -2.16 22.59 -4.30
C TYR A 307 -3.69 22.37 -4.37
N ARG A 308 -4.26 21.49 -3.53
CA ARG A 308 -5.65 21.03 -3.69
C ARG A 308 -6.67 22.14 -3.53
N GLU A 309 -6.51 22.99 -2.51
CA GLU A 309 -7.49 24.03 -2.21
C GLU A 309 -7.48 25.15 -3.26
N PRO A 310 -6.32 25.74 -3.64
CA PRO A 310 -6.28 26.75 -4.71
C PRO A 310 -6.88 26.23 -6.03
N VAL A 311 -6.49 25.02 -6.44
CA VAL A 311 -6.99 24.40 -7.69
C VAL A 311 -8.50 24.17 -7.63
N ARG A 312 -9.03 23.74 -6.47
CA ARG A 312 -10.47 23.55 -6.27
C ARG A 312 -11.22 24.87 -6.36
N SER A 313 -10.75 25.89 -5.64
CA SER A 313 -11.40 27.20 -5.63
C SER A 313 -11.46 27.79 -7.04
N GLU A 314 -10.35 27.77 -7.78
CA GLU A 314 -10.27 28.26 -9.15
C GLU A 314 -11.21 27.49 -10.09
N ALA A 315 -11.25 26.16 -10.00
CA ALA A 315 -12.14 25.35 -10.83
C ALA A 315 -13.62 25.58 -10.51
N LEU A 316 -13.98 25.79 -9.24
CA LEU A 316 -15.36 26.10 -8.84
C LEU A 316 -15.78 27.51 -9.30
N GLU A 317 -14.88 28.49 -9.21
CA GLU A 317 -15.12 29.85 -9.70
C GLU A 317 -15.32 29.84 -11.22
N ALA A 318 -14.49 29.12 -11.96
CA ALA A 318 -14.65 28.95 -13.40
C ALA A 318 -16.00 28.31 -13.78
N LEU A 319 -16.49 27.34 -13.00
CA LEU A 319 -17.82 26.74 -13.21
C LEU A 319 -18.99 27.62 -12.80
N ALA A 320 -18.78 28.56 -11.87
CA ALA A 320 -19.78 29.56 -11.54
C ALA A 320 -19.97 30.55 -12.70
N GLN A 321 -18.90 30.84 -13.44
CA GLN A 321 -18.94 31.70 -14.63
C GLN A 321 -19.45 30.96 -15.88
N ASP A 322 -18.97 29.72 -16.10
CA ASP A 322 -19.42 28.86 -17.19
C ASP A 322 -19.68 27.42 -16.68
N PRO A 323 -20.95 27.06 -16.41
CA PRO A 323 -21.31 25.72 -15.99
C PRO A 323 -20.98 24.62 -17.01
N GLN A 324 -20.69 24.95 -18.26
CA GLN A 324 -20.33 23.99 -19.30
C GLN A 324 -18.81 23.89 -19.51
N ALA A 325 -17.99 24.62 -18.75
CA ALA A 325 -16.54 24.59 -18.88
C ALA A 325 -15.97 23.18 -18.64
N VAL A 326 -15.33 22.61 -19.65
CA VAL A 326 -14.84 21.22 -19.65
C VAL A 326 -13.59 21.03 -18.76
N LYS A 327 -12.61 21.93 -18.87
CA LYS A 327 -11.32 21.82 -18.15
C LYS A 327 -11.49 21.88 -16.61
N PRO A 328 -12.31 22.77 -16.03
CA PRO A 328 -12.63 22.74 -14.60
C PRO A 328 -13.30 21.45 -14.13
N ARG A 329 -14.12 20.80 -14.96
CA ARG A 329 -14.76 19.52 -14.61
C ARG A 329 -13.74 18.37 -14.55
N TRP A 330 -12.81 18.29 -15.50
CA TRP A 330 -11.69 17.35 -15.41
C TRP A 330 -10.85 17.58 -14.17
N THR A 331 -10.59 18.86 -13.85
CA THR A 331 -9.84 19.27 -12.66
C THR A 331 -10.51 18.78 -11.37
N LEU A 332 -11.81 19.07 -11.19
CA LEU A 332 -12.56 18.62 -10.02
C LEU A 332 -12.73 17.10 -9.98
N ALA A 333 -12.89 16.44 -11.13
CA ALA A 333 -12.96 14.99 -11.21
C ALA A 333 -11.67 14.34 -10.70
N LEU A 334 -10.50 14.81 -11.18
CA LEU A 334 -9.20 14.31 -10.74
C LEU A 334 -8.95 14.60 -9.26
N LEU A 335 -9.27 15.80 -8.76
CA LEU A 335 -9.19 16.11 -7.32
C LEU A 335 -10.02 15.12 -6.48
N ALA A 336 -11.26 14.87 -6.88
CA ALA A 336 -12.13 13.92 -6.19
C ALA A 336 -11.59 12.48 -6.23
N VAL A 337 -10.98 12.06 -7.34
CA VAL A 337 -10.27 10.76 -7.43
C VAL A 337 -9.12 10.70 -6.43
N LEU A 338 -8.27 11.73 -6.37
CA LEU A 338 -7.10 11.78 -5.47
C LEU A 338 -7.46 11.91 -3.98
N GLU A 339 -8.69 12.34 -3.68
CA GLU A 339 -9.23 12.44 -2.33
C GLU A 339 -10.05 11.22 -1.91
N ASN A 340 -10.14 10.19 -2.78
CA ASN A 340 -10.99 9.03 -2.57
C ASN A 340 -12.46 9.43 -2.33
N ARG A 341 -12.99 10.33 -3.17
CA ARG A 341 -14.38 10.81 -3.17
C ARG A 341 -15.10 10.29 -4.43
N PRO A 342 -15.42 8.98 -4.50
CA PRO A 342 -15.95 8.37 -5.73
C PRO A 342 -17.27 8.99 -6.20
N ALA A 343 -18.16 9.37 -5.28
CA ALA A 343 -19.42 10.02 -5.62
C ALA A 343 -19.21 11.39 -6.30
N GLN A 344 -18.34 12.23 -5.74
CA GLN A 344 -18.02 13.55 -6.31
C GLN A 344 -17.32 13.41 -7.67
N ALA A 345 -16.41 12.44 -7.81
CA ALA A 345 -15.78 12.14 -9.09
C ALA A 345 -16.82 11.70 -10.13
N SER A 346 -17.74 10.81 -9.75
CA SER A 346 -18.83 10.31 -10.59
C SER A 346 -19.74 11.45 -11.09
N GLU A 347 -20.06 12.44 -10.25
CA GLU A 347 -20.82 13.62 -10.63
C GLU A 347 -20.11 14.45 -11.71
N GLN A 348 -18.81 14.71 -11.54
CA GLN A 348 -18.03 15.46 -12.52
C GLN A 348 -17.89 14.70 -13.84
N PHE A 349 -17.63 13.39 -13.78
CA PHE A 349 -17.57 12.55 -14.98
C PHE A 349 -18.94 12.42 -15.66
N ALA A 350 -20.05 12.39 -14.92
CA ALA A 350 -21.39 12.40 -15.51
C ALA A 350 -21.71 13.71 -16.24
N ALA A 351 -21.18 14.85 -15.76
CA ALA A 351 -21.27 16.11 -16.48
C ALA A 351 -20.38 16.12 -17.73
N LEU A 352 -19.15 15.62 -17.63
CA LEU A 352 -18.24 15.46 -18.77
C LEU A 352 -18.82 14.52 -19.85
N GLN A 353 -19.45 13.41 -19.45
CA GLN A 353 -20.13 12.48 -20.38
C GLN A 353 -21.24 13.17 -21.19
N ARG A 354 -21.95 14.13 -20.60
CA ARG A 354 -22.98 14.93 -21.30
C ARG A 354 -22.37 15.97 -22.22
N LEU A 355 -21.26 16.59 -21.82
CA LEU A 355 -20.58 17.64 -22.58
C LEU A 355 -19.72 17.07 -23.73
N LEU A 356 -19.22 15.85 -23.58
CA LEU A 356 -18.34 15.16 -24.52
C LEU A 356 -18.95 13.80 -24.92
N PRO A 357 -20.10 13.78 -25.62
CA PRO A 357 -20.82 12.54 -25.92
C PRO A 357 -20.00 11.57 -26.77
N ASP A 358 -19.08 12.08 -27.60
CA ASP A 358 -18.21 11.28 -28.48
C ASP A 358 -16.91 10.81 -27.80
N ASN A 359 -16.66 11.23 -26.55
CA ASN A 359 -15.49 10.78 -25.79
C ASN A 359 -15.88 9.62 -24.87
N PRO A 360 -15.28 8.42 -25.02
CA PRO A 360 -15.62 7.27 -24.19
C PRO A 360 -15.08 7.37 -22.75
N TRP A 361 -14.09 8.22 -22.48
CA TRP A 361 -13.34 8.22 -21.24
C TRP A 361 -14.09 8.76 -20.01
N PRO A 362 -14.91 9.84 -20.10
CA PRO A 362 -15.79 10.23 -19.00
C PRO A 362 -16.66 9.08 -18.49
N ALA A 363 -17.30 8.32 -19.40
CA ALA A 363 -18.10 7.16 -19.02
C ALA A 363 -17.26 6.05 -18.38
N ALA A 364 -16.08 5.75 -18.97
CA ALA A 364 -15.19 4.73 -18.45
C ALA A 364 -14.67 5.07 -17.04
N TYR A 365 -14.21 6.31 -16.82
CA TYR A 365 -13.75 6.75 -15.50
C TYR A 365 -14.88 6.81 -14.49
N ARG A 366 -16.09 7.22 -14.91
CA ARG A 366 -17.30 7.15 -14.06
C ARG A 366 -17.58 5.72 -13.62
N SER A 367 -17.46 4.73 -14.51
CA SER A 367 -17.59 3.32 -14.14
C SER A 367 -16.52 2.88 -13.14
N VAL A 368 -15.25 3.25 -13.38
CA VAL A 368 -14.12 2.92 -12.48
C VAL A 368 -14.31 3.50 -11.08
N VAL A 369 -14.65 4.78 -10.95
CA VAL A 369 -14.84 5.40 -9.62
C VAL A 369 -16.06 4.85 -8.89
N ASN A 370 -17.14 4.51 -9.60
CA ASN A 370 -18.29 3.85 -8.99
C ASN A 370 -17.94 2.44 -8.51
N LEU A 371 -17.15 1.66 -9.26
CA LEU A 371 -16.63 0.37 -8.78
C LEU A 371 -15.75 0.53 -7.54
N ALA A 372 -14.84 1.50 -7.53
CA ALA A 372 -14.00 1.81 -6.37
C ALA A 372 -14.83 2.21 -5.14
N GLY A 373 -15.97 2.86 -5.35
CA GLY A 373 -16.97 3.18 -4.32
C GLY A 373 -17.95 2.07 -3.98
N TRP A 374 -17.74 0.84 -4.46
CA TRP A 374 -18.63 -0.32 -4.27
C TRP A 374 -20.07 -0.11 -4.79
N ASN A 375 -20.21 0.55 -5.94
CA ASN A 375 -21.48 0.80 -6.60
C ASN A 375 -21.50 0.21 -8.03
N PRO A 376 -21.55 -1.13 -8.16
CA PRO A 376 -21.46 -1.80 -9.46
C PRO A 376 -22.68 -1.52 -10.36
N TRP A 377 -23.87 -1.22 -9.82
CA TRP A 377 -25.04 -0.85 -10.63
C TRP A 377 -24.83 0.48 -11.34
N GLN A 378 -24.34 1.51 -10.65
CA GLN A 378 -24.05 2.80 -11.28
C GLN A 378 -22.85 2.69 -12.24
N ALA A 379 -21.90 1.81 -11.97
CA ALA A 379 -20.79 1.56 -12.88
C ALA A 379 -21.25 0.92 -14.19
N ALA A 380 -22.12 -0.09 -14.12
CA ALA A 380 -22.73 -0.72 -15.30
C ALA A 380 -23.55 0.30 -16.08
N ALA A 381 -24.42 1.07 -15.41
CA ALA A 381 -25.25 2.09 -16.05
C ALA A 381 -24.42 3.20 -16.72
N ALA A 382 -23.28 3.59 -16.14
CA ALA A 382 -22.38 4.57 -16.75
C ALA A 382 -21.72 4.05 -18.04
N ALA A 383 -21.30 2.79 -18.04
CA ALA A 383 -20.68 2.14 -19.20
C ALA A 383 -21.69 1.85 -20.31
N ASP A 384 -22.79 1.19 -19.97
CA ASP A 384 -23.85 0.79 -20.92
C ASP A 384 -24.61 2.03 -21.48
N GLY A 385 -24.61 3.15 -20.73
CA GLY A 385 -25.23 4.41 -21.14
C GLY A 385 -24.33 5.35 -21.96
N ALA A 386 -23.12 4.94 -22.33
CA ALA A 386 -22.24 5.73 -23.18
C ALA A 386 -22.74 5.75 -24.64
N GLY A 387 -22.70 6.91 -25.30
CA GLY A 387 -23.11 7.05 -26.70
C GLY A 387 -22.12 6.50 -27.72
N VAL A 388 -20.96 6.00 -27.27
CA VAL A 388 -19.84 5.56 -28.10
C VAL A 388 -19.48 4.13 -27.76
N SER A 389 -19.24 3.33 -28.80
CA SER A 389 -18.68 1.98 -28.62
C SER A 389 -17.19 2.05 -28.36
N ASN A 390 -16.74 1.43 -27.26
CA ASN A 390 -15.33 1.28 -26.92
C ASN A 390 -15.11 -0.06 -26.19
N PRO A 391 -14.07 -0.84 -26.51
CA PRO A 391 -13.81 -2.13 -25.86
C PRO A 391 -13.72 -2.04 -24.32
N VAL A 392 -13.15 -0.97 -23.79
CA VAL A 392 -13.04 -0.72 -22.35
C VAL A 392 -14.42 -0.51 -21.71
N LEU A 393 -15.33 0.22 -22.38
CA LEU A 393 -16.69 0.42 -21.90
C LEU A 393 -17.48 -0.90 -21.87
N VAL A 394 -17.35 -1.73 -22.91
CA VAL A 394 -18.00 -3.06 -22.95
C VAL A 394 -17.52 -3.93 -21.79
N ALA A 395 -16.20 -4.01 -21.58
CA ALA A 395 -15.63 -4.77 -20.48
C ALA A 395 -16.06 -4.25 -19.10
N LEU A 396 -16.09 -2.92 -18.90
CA LEU A 396 -16.55 -2.30 -17.67
C LEU A 396 -18.04 -2.56 -17.43
N GLY A 397 -18.88 -2.50 -18.46
CA GLY A 397 -20.29 -2.85 -18.39
C GLY A 397 -20.51 -4.30 -17.97
N ASP A 398 -19.82 -5.24 -18.62
CA ASP A 398 -19.94 -6.67 -18.32
C ASP A 398 -19.46 -7.02 -16.92
N LEU A 399 -18.26 -6.56 -16.54
CA LEU A 399 -17.72 -6.78 -15.20
C LEU A 399 -18.60 -6.17 -14.11
N SER A 400 -19.01 -4.92 -14.28
CA SER A 400 -19.88 -4.25 -13.32
C SER A 400 -21.23 -4.92 -13.21
N GLY A 401 -21.78 -5.38 -14.33
CA GLY A 401 -23.01 -6.16 -14.37
C GLY A 401 -22.89 -7.45 -13.57
N VAL A 402 -21.82 -8.23 -13.76
CA VAL A 402 -21.57 -9.44 -12.95
C VAL A 402 -21.50 -9.11 -11.45
N LEU A 403 -20.74 -8.07 -11.07
CA LEU A 403 -20.61 -7.65 -9.67
C LEU A 403 -21.92 -7.13 -9.05
N SER A 404 -22.82 -6.62 -9.88
CA SER A 404 -24.17 -6.18 -9.49
C SER A 404 -25.19 -7.34 -9.36
N GLY A 405 -24.78 -8.58 -9.68
CA GLY A 405 -25.61 -9.78 -9.60
C GLY A 405 -26.10 -10.32 -10.94
N ALA A 406 -25.77 -9.68 -12.07
CA ALA A 406 -26.11 -10.17 -13.42
C ALA A 406 -25.17 -11.29 -13.87
N VAL A 407 -25.21 -12.44 -13.19
CA VAL A 407 -24.30 -13.59 -13.40
C VAL A 407 -24.35 -14.14 -14.84
N TRP A 408 -25.43 -13.90 -15.59
CA TRP A 408 -25.53 -14.26 -17.00
C TRP A 408 -24.59 -13.46 -17.91
N ARG A 409 -23.99 -12.35 -17.44
CA ARG A 409 -22.95 -11.59 -18.17
C ARG A 409 -21.56 -12.22 -18.03
N ILE A 410 -21.37 -13.28 -17.23
CA ILE A 410 -20.08 -13.95 -17.07
C ILE A 410 -19.47 -14.39 -18.42
N PRO A 411 -20.21 -15.04 -19.34
CA PRO A 411 -19.66 -15.42 -20.64
C PRO A 411 -19.17 -14.22 -21.48
N ALA A 412 -19.88 -13.08 -21.41
CA ALA A 412 -19.48 -11.85 -22.09
C ALA A 412 -18.25 -11.22 -21.43
N ALA A 413 -18.19 -11.16 -20.10
CA ALA A 413 -17.02 -10.66 -19.37
C ALA A 413 -15.74 -11.44 -19.68
N ILE A 414 -15.85 -12.76 -19.89
CA ILE A 414 -14.72 -13.62 -20.26
C ILE A 414 -14.10 -13.19 -21.61
N THR A 415 -14.88 -12.64 -22.54
CA THR A 415 -14.39 -12.21 -23.86
C THR A 415 -14.09 -10.73 -23.93
N SER A 416 -14.91 -9.89 -23.29
CA SER A 416 -14.76 -8.42 -23.34
C SER A 416 -13.56 -7.92 -22.55
N VAL A 417 -13.23 -8.54 -21.41
CA VAL A 417 -12.08 -8.12 -20.59
C VAL A 417 -10.75 -8.30 -21.31
N PRO A 418 -10.41 -9.47 -21.90
CA PRO A 418 -9.21 -9.60 -22.72
C PRO A 418 -9.17 -8.62 -23.88
N ALA A 419 -10.30 -8.39 -24.57
CA ALA A 419 -10.36 -7.44 -25.68
C ALA A 419 -10.07 -5.99 -25.24
N ALA A 420 -10.58 -5.57 -24.08
CA ALA A 420 -10.26 -4.28 -23.49
C ALA A 420 -8.78 -4.16 -23.12
N VAL A 421 -8.18 -5.22 -22.57
CA VAL A 421 -6.73 -5.26 -22.26
C VAL A 421 -5.92 -5.08 -23.54
N THR A 422 -6.19 -5.86 -24.59
CA THR A 422 -5.51 -5.72 -25.88
C THR A 422 -5.67 -4.32 -26.48
N ALA A 423 -6.86 -3.72 -26.39
CA ALA A 423 -7.10 -2.37 -26.88
C ALA A 423 -6.29 -1.30 -26.10
N VAL A 424 -6.15 -1.46 -24.79
CA VAL A 424 -5.32 -0.57 -23.95
C VAL A 424 -3.84 -0.77 -24.24
N GLU A 425 -3.37 -2.02 -24.36
CA GLU A 425 -1.98 -2.34 -24.70
C GLU A 425 -1.60 -1.74 -26.06
N ALA A 426 -2.43 -1.95 -27.09
CA ALA A 426 -2.20 -1.37 -28.41
C ALA A 426 -2.20 0.17 -28.41
N ALA A 427 -2.96 0.81 -27.51
CA ALA A 427 -2.95 2.26 -27.35
C ALA A 427 -1.70 2.79 -26.64
N LEU A 428 -1.03 1.96 -25.83
CA LEU A 428 0.17 2.32 -25.07
C LEU A 428 1.47 1.94 -25.79
N GLU A 429 1.42 1.06 -26.80
CA GLU A 429 2.59 0.76 -27.63
C GLU A 429 3.04 2.02 -28.40
N PRO A 430 4.30 2.45 -28.25
CA PRO A 430 4.82 3.53 -29.08
C PRO A 430 4.78 3.08 -30.53
N ALA A 431 4.24 3.91 -31.43
CA ALA A 431 4.27 3.66 -32.87
C ALA A 431 5.69 3.24 -33.26
N SER A 432 5.83 2.01 -33.77
CA SER A 432 7.11 1.43 -34.13
C SER A 432 7.88 2.41 -35.01
N ASN A 433 9.04 2.85 -34.51
CA ASN A 433 9.90 3.79 -35.22
C ASN A 433 10.35 3.11 -36.53
N PRO A 434 10.03 3.62 -37.73
CA PRO A 434 10.40 2.97 -38.98
C PRO A 434 11.93 2.83 -39.17
N GLU A 435 12.74 3.55 -38.40
CA GLU A 435 14.20 3.42 -38.37
C GLU A 435 14.69 2.07 -37.83
N GLN A 436 13.96 1.40 -36.92
CA GLN A 436 14.37 0.09 -36.40
C GLN A 436 14.10 -1.06 -37.39
N ALA A 437 13.19 -0.86 -38.35
CA ALA A 437 12.94 -1.85 -39.41
C ALA A 437 14.03 -1.84 -40.50
N GLN A 438 14.75 -0.73 -40.66
CA GLN A 438 15.84 -0.62 -41.65
C GLN A 438 17.17 -1.20 -41.14
N GLU A 439 17.43 -1.16 -39.83
CA GLU A 439 18.62 -1.79 -39.23
C GLU A 439 18.53 -3.32 -39.15
N GLN A 440 17.32 -3.89 -39.09
CA GLN A 440 17.13 -5.36 -39.12
C GLN A 440 17.08 -5.96 -40.53
N ALA A 441 16.91 -5.13 -41.57
CA ALA A 441 17.00 -5.57 -42.97
C ALA A 441 18.43 -5.48 -43.54
N SER A 442 19.39 -4.98 -42.75
CA SER A 442 20.77 -4.70 -43.18
C SER A 442 21.84 -5.59 -42.53
N ASN A 443 21.45 -6.61 -41.76
CA ASN A 443 22.36 -7.58 -41.14
C ASN A 443 22.15 -9.00 -41.68
#